data_AF-A9KII1-F1
#
_entry.id   AF-A9KII1-F1
#
_cell.length_a   1.000
_cell.length_b   1.000
_cell.length_c   1.000
_cell.angle_alpha   90.00
_cell.angle_beta   90.00
_cell.angle_gamma   90.00
#
_symmetry.space_group_name_H-M   'P 1'
#
loop_
_entity.id
_entity.type
_entity.pdbx_description
1 polymer ?
#
loop_
_entity_poly.entity_id
_entity_poly.type
_entity_poly.pdbx_seq_one_letter_code
_entity_poly.pdbx_strand_id
1 'polypeptide(L)' 'MCFAATHDTELTKLLGDSYQNMHFKETITDNELHFDYKIKAGVCTSGNAIKLLEIMGFSKELIQNSVDRIQLYKGTGGWY' A
#
# COMPACT_ATOMS: atom_id res chain seq x y z
N MET A 1 2.97 -19.53 18.65
CA MET A 1 2.88 -18.13 18.23
C MET A 1 2.38 -18.11 16.79
N CYS A 2 1.35 -17.32 16.47
CA CYS A 2 0.73 -17.28 15.14
C CYS A 2 0.97 -15.91 14.50
N PHE A 3 1.28 -15.87 13.21
CA PHE A 3 1.48 -14.65 12.43
C PHE A 3 0.71 -14.75 11.13
N ALA A 4 0.10 -13.64 10.72
CA ALA A 4 -0.53 -13.48 9.42
C ALA A 4 0.05 -12.22 8.76
N ALA A 5 0.47 -12.36 7.51
CA ALA A 5 0.90 -11.24 6.66
C ALA A 5 -0.15 -11.05 5.56
N THR A 6 -0.58 -9.81 5.34
CA THR A 6 -1.61 -9.50 4.35
C THR A 6 -1.43 -8.08 3.80
N HIS A 7 -1.91 -7.87 2.57
CA HIS A 7 -2.13 -6.53 2.00
C HIS A 7 -3.57 -6.05 2.22
N ASP A 8 -4.45 -6.90 2.74
CA ASP A 8 -5.83 -6.56 3.03
C ASP A 8 -5.92 -5.70 4.29
N THR A 9 -6.15 -4.40 4.09
CA THR A 9 -6.31 -3.45 5.18
C THR A 9 -7.63 -3.63 5.95
N GLU A 10 -8.67 -4.24 5.36
CA GLU A 10 -9.92 -4.53 6.06
C GLU A 10 -9.72 -5.63 7.09
N LEU A 11 -8.90 -6.63 6.76
CA LEU A 11 -8.54 -7.71 7.68
C LEU A 11 -7.86 -7.17 8.95
N THR A 12 -7.04 -6.11 8.82
CA THR A 12 -6.36 -5.47 9.97
C THR A 12 -7.36 -4.86 10.96
N LYS A 13 -8.53 -4.42 10.48
CA LYS A 13 -9.62 -3.92 11.32
C LYS A 13 -10.42 -5.07 11.91
N LEU A 14 -10.77 -6.06 11.08
CA LEU A 14 -11.56 -7.23 11.49
C LEU A 14 -10.90 -8.02 12.63
N LEU A 15 -9.58 -8.15 12.60
CA LEU A 15 -8.81 -8.93 13.58
C LEU A 15 -8.12 -8.08 14.65
N GLY A 16 -8.38 -6.77 14.72
CA GLY A 16 -7.67 -5.84 15.59
C GLY A 16 -7.74 -6.16 17.09
N ASP A 17 -8.79 -6.87 17.53
CA ASP A 17 -8.96 -7.30 18.93
C ASP A 17 -8.23 -8.61 19.26
N SER A 18 -7.88 -9.40 18.24
CA SER A 18 -7.26 -10.73 18.39
C SER A 18 -5.78 -10.74 17.99
N TYR A 19 -5.36 -9.79 17.15
CA TYR A 19 -4.00 -9.68 16.63
C TYR A 19 -3.46 -8.27 16.83
N GLN A 20 -2.17 -8.17 17.15
CA GLN A 20 -1.48 -6.89 17.16
C GLN A 20 -1.12 -6.50 15.71
N ASN A 21 -1.65 -5.36 15.25
CA ASN A 21 -1.29 -4.82 13.94
C ASN A 21 0.16 -4.33 13.92
N MET A 22 0.91 -4.78 12.92
CA MET A 22 2.27 -4.33 12.65
C MET A 22 2.48 -4.22 11.13
N HIS A 23 3.40 -3.37 10.70
CA HIS A 23 3.71 -3.16 9.28
C HIS A 23 5.20 -2.91 9.03
N PHE A 24 5.59 -3.11 7.77
CA PHE A 24 6.85 -2.62 7.22
C PHE A 24 6.62 -1.30 6.51
N LYS A 25 7.69 -0.51 6.36
CA LYS A 25 7.64 0.75 5.62
C LYS A 25 8.74 0.81 4.58
N GLU A 26 8.36 1.31 3.43
CA GLU A 26 9.21 1.70 2.34
C GLU A 26 9.39 3.23 2.26
N THR A 27 10.49 3.64 1.65
CA THR A 27 10.72 5.01 1.20
C THR A 27 11.24 4.98 -0.23
N ILE A 28 10.95 6.02 -0.99
CA ILE A 28 11.38 6.12 -2.39
C ILE A 28 12.28 7.34 -2.51
N THR A 29 13.52 7.09 -2.92
CA THR A 29 14.58 8.08 -3.10
C THR A 29 15.31 7.75 -4.39
N ASP A 30 15.61 8.74 -5.22
CA ASP A 30 16.35 8.57 -6.47
C ASP A 30 15.80 7.49 -7.41
N ASN A 31 14.46 7.39 -7.50
CA ASN A 31 13.75 6.35 -8.25
C ASN A 31 14.04 4.90 -7.81
N GLU A 32 14.59 4.72 -6.62
CA GLU A 32 14.79 3.41 -6.00
C GLU A 32 13.87 3.24 -4.79
N LEU A 33 13.44 1.98 -4.58
CA LEU A 33 12.62 1.60 -3.45
C LEU A 33 13.51 1.07 -2.33
N HIS A 34 13.48 1.71 -1.17
CA HIS A 34 14.21 1.29 0.02
C HIS A 34 13.25 0.79 1.08
N PHE A 35 13.52 -0.40 1.61
CA PHE A 35 12.85 -0.93 2.78
C PHE A 35 13.75 -0.76 4.00
N ASP A 36 13.19 -0.31 5.12
CA ASP A 36 13.96 -0.22 6.37
C ASP A 36 14.03 -1.55 7.13
N TYR A 37 13.27 -2.56 6.67
CA TYR A 37 13.16 -3.90 7.26
C TYR A 37 12.82 -3.90 8.76
N LYS A 38 12.17 -2.84 9.25
CA LYS A 38 11.76 -2.72 10.65
C LYS A 38 10.27 -2.97 10.81
N ILE A 39 9.93 -3.81 11.78
CA ILE A 39 8.54 -4.01 12.19
C ILE A 39 8.09 -2.80 13.00
N LYS A 40 7.02 -2.15 12.57
CA LYS A 40 6.44 -0.97 13.20
C LYS A 40 5.04 -1.29 13.70
N ALA A 41 4.65 -0.71 14.84
CA ALA A 41 3.32 -0.88 15.38
C ALA A 41 2.26 -0.16 14.53
N GLY A 42 1.05 -0.71 14.49
CA GLY A 42 -0.10 -0.14 13.79
C GLY A 42 -0.27 -0.63 12.35
N VAL A 43 -1.33 -0.15 11.71
CA VAL A 43 -1.70 -0.49 10.32
C VAL A 43 -0.90 0.35 9.33
N CYS A 44 -0.49 -0.23 8.21
CA CYS A 44 0.14 0.54 7.13
C CYS A 44 -0.88 1.51 6.50
N THR A 45 -0.52 2.79 6.40
CA THR A 45 -1.38 3.83 5.83
C THR A 45 -0.95 4.29 4.44
N SER A 46 0.19 3.82 3.95
CA SER A 46 0.72 4.12 2.62
C SER A 46 0.64 2.91 1.71
N GLY A 47 0.53 3.16 0.40
CA GLY A 47 0.70 2.17 -0.64
C GLY A 47 1.63 2.70 -1.72
N ASN A 48 2.49 1.84 -2.26
CA ASN A 48 3.52 2.19 -3.23
C ASN A 48 3.26 1.65 -4.65
N ALA A 49 2.16 0.93 -4.88
CA ALA A 49 1.92 0.19 -6.13
C ALA A 49 2.04 1.06 -7.39
N ILE A 50 1.44 2.25 -7.42
CA ILE A 50 1.56 3.16 -8.58
C ILE A 50 3.00 3.66 -8.74
N LYS A 51 3.69 3.94 -7.64
CA LYS A 51 5.07 4.43 -7.70
C LYS A 51 6.04 3.34 -8.17
N LEU A 52 5.77 2.08 -7.84
CA LEU A 52 6.48 0.93 -8.40
C LEU A 52 6.34 0.85 -9.93
N LEU A 53 5.14 1.06 -10.46
CA LEU A 53 4.94 1.10 -11.92
C LEU A 53 5.77 2.22 -12.58
N GLU A 54 5.91 3.37 -11.92
CA GLU A 54 6.76 4.46 -12.41
C GLU A 54 8.24 4.04 -12.45
N ILE A 55 8.74 3.41 -11.39
CA ILE A 55 10.13 2.90 -11.31
C ILE A 55 10.40 1.83 -12.37
N MET A 56 9.42 0.96 -12.64
CA MET A 56 9.51 -0.09 -13.66
C MET A 56 9.44 0.44 -15.10
N GLY A 57 9.24 1.76 -15.29
CA GLY A 57 9.27 2.39 -16.62
C GLY A 57 7.96 2.26 -17.41
N PHE A 58 6.82 2.05 -16.73
CA PHE A 58 5.52 2.08 -17.40
C PHE A 58 5.20 3.47 -17.96
N SER A 59 4.35 3.51 -19.00
CA SER A 59 4.02 4.77 -19.67
C SER A 59 3.32 5.75 -18.73
N LYS A 60 3.62 7.05 -18.89
CA LYS A 60 2.98 8.12 -18.11
C LYS A 60 1.45 8.09 -18.19
N GLU A 61 0.92 7.74 -19.36
CA GLU A 61 -0.52 7.58 -19.57
C GLU A 61 -1.12 6.47 -18.68
N LEU A 62 -0.47 5.31 -18.61
CA LEU A 62 -0.91 4.21 -17.75
C LEU A 62 -0.84 4.58 -16.28
N ILE A 63 0.23 5.27 -15.86
CA ILE A 63 0.39 5.78 -14.50
C ILE A 63 -0.75 6.75 -14.17
N GLN A 64 -1.01 7.72 -15.03
CA GLN A 64 -2.06 8.72 -14.83
C GLN A 64 -3.44 8.05 -14.72
N ASN A 65 -3.77 7.15 -15.66
CA ASN A 65 -5.02 6.39 -15.63
C ASN A 65 -5.19 5.59 -14.32
N SER A 66 -4.09 5.09 -13.74
CA SER A 66 -4.11 4.37 -12.46
C SER A 66 -4.37 5.31 -11.30
N VAL A 67 -3.74 6.49 -11.29
CA VAL A 67 -3.97 7.54 -10.29
C VAL A 67 -5.43 8.00 -10.31
N ASP A 68 -5.96 8.26 -11.50
CA ASP A 68 -7.33 8.75 -11.69
C ASP A 68 -8.36 7.74 -11.16
N ARG A 69 -8.17 6.44 -11.44
CA ARG A 69 -9.02 5.36 -10.89
C ARG A 69 -8.97 5.29 -9.37
N ILE A 70 -7.81 5.45 -8.76
CA ILE A 70 -7.71 5.46 -7.28
C ILE A 70 -8.42 6.68 -6.69
N GLN A 71 -8.29 7.85 -7.30
CA GLN A 71 -8.99 9.06 -6.85
C GLN A 71 -10.51 8.88 -6.98
N LEU A 72 -10.94 8.28 -8.09
CA LEU A 72 -12.34 7.97 -8.36
C LEU A 72 -12.91 7.04 -7.28
N TYR A 73 -12.23 5.91 -7.03
CA TYR A 73 -12.59 4.97 -5.97
C TYR A 73 -12.67 5.63 -4.58
N LYS A 74 -11.72 6.51 -4.25
CA LYS A 74 -11.74 7.25 -2.98
C LYS A 74 -12.95 8.18 -2.86
N GLY A 75 -13.44 8.73 -3.97
CA GLY A 75 -14.59 9.64 -4.00
C GLY A 75 -15.94 8.93 -3.85
N THR A 76 -16.04 7.66 -4.21
CA THR A 76 -17.33 6.97 -4.39
C THR A 76 -17.43 5.60 -3.74
N GLY A 77 -16.32 5.02 -3.32
CA GLY A 77 -16.26 3.68 -2.74
C GLY A 77 -16.52 2.55 -3.74
N GLY A 78 -16.49 2.83 -5.05
CA GLY A 78 -16.77 1.85 -6.10
C GLY A 78 -15.74 1.87 -7.24
N TRP A 79 -15.53 0.72 -7.87
CA TRP A 79 -14.77 0.58 -9.11
C TRP A 79 -15.75 0.64 -10.28
N TYR A 80 -15.77 1.74 -11.02
CA TYR A 80 -16.61 1.93 -12.22
C TYR A 80 -15.81 2.59 -13.34
#